data_AF-A0AAW7AYU4-F1
#
_entry.id   AF-A0AAW7AYU4-F1
#
_cell.length_a   1.000
_cell.length_b   1.000
_cell.length_c   1.000
_cell.angle_alpha   90.00
_cell.angle_beta   90.00
_cell.angle_gamma   90.00
#
_symmetry.space_group_name_H-M   'P 1'
#
loop_
_entity.id
_entity.type
_entity.pdbx_description
1 polymer ?
#
loop_
_entity_poly.entity_id
_entity_poly.type
_entity_poly.pdbx_seq_one_letter_code
_entity_poly.pdbx_strand_id
1 'polypeptide(L)'
;MPLLMDAIGTSIGPLTKDYTWKDVVLYALGVGAGFSELDYCYEKDLKVIPSFALAMIFDFFSHATLASGATLSGVLHGEQEVIFHAPIPSEGTLTTTGTIVDYQDMGKNKGALIIIQSNTTHSNGTLLFTSTATLFSRFDGGFGGKPPERKAARIPNHAPNIVKDALPSPDQPLLYRLSGDIFQLHADPGFAVRVGFDRPIMHGLCTCGFSCRALIAALIPGQPDQARRLRCRFSAPLYPGIPIQTHIWQAEPGKALWRTVNVQTNDIIIDHGEFDYGPAPQDPSFQTSSDPSRTDDVSGSVKGVFNALSDAFIPSAAHGIQAVFQYIITDVGVWHCTIQDNACIVSEGRHDRPTCVFTIKGSDFLLLMTGKLSAIEAFIAGTLKVEGDLAMAQQSENWFKRG
;
A
#
# COMPACT_ATOMS: atom_id res chain seq x y z
N MET A 1 28.60 -6.51 -4.39
CA MET A 1 28.95 -6.61 -2.95
C MET A 1 28.30 -7.88 -2.43
N PRO A 2 28.82 -8.55 -1.38
CA PRO A 2 28.07 -9.66 -0.81
C PRO A 2 26.73 -9.13 -0.27
N LEU A 3 25.65 -9.86 -0.50
CA LEU A 3 24.36 -9.60 0.15
C LEU A 3 24.55 -9.57 1.67
N LEU A 4 23.83 -8.67 2.33
CA LEU A 4 23.87 -8.52 3.78
C LEU A 4 22.96 -9.55 4.43
N MET A 5 23.53 -10.69 4.83
CA MET A 5 22.79 -11.84 5.38
C MET A 5 22.01 -11.50 6.67
N ASP A 6 22.54 -10.60 7.48
CA ASP A 6 21.94 -10.09 8.71
C ASP A 6 20.77 -9.13 8.46
N ALA A 7 20.52 -8.71 7.21
CA ALA A 7 19.37 -7.89 6.86
C ALA A 7 18.04 -8.66 6.82
N ILE A 8 18.05 -10.00 6.82
CA ILE A 8 16.83 -10.81 6.90
C ILE A 8 16.10 -10.49 8.21
N GLY A 9 14.79 -10.20 8.12
CA GLY A 9 13.96 -9.85 9.27
C GLY A 9 14.13 -8.41 9.76
N THR A 10 15.07 -7.63 9.20
CA THR A 10 15.20 -6.21 9.54
C THR A 10 14.02 -5.42 8.99
N SER A 11 13.45 -4.55 9.81
CA SER A 11 12.32 -3.70 9.42
C SER A 11 12.76 -2.63 8.41
N ILE A 12 11.95 -2.44 7.37
CA ILE A 12 12.07 -1.39 6.37
C ILE A 12 10.80 -0.54 6.43
N GLY A 13 10.98 0.78 6.54
CA GLY A 13 9.90 1.73 6.76
C GLY A 13 9.73 2.14 8.23
N PRO A 14 8.62 2.82 8.58
CA PRO A 14 7.47 3.12 7.72
C PRO A 14 7.83 4.07 6.58
N LEU A 15 7.34 3.74 5.38
CA LEU A 15 7.32 4.65 4.23
C LEU A 15 5.91 5.17 4.09
N THR A 16 5.76 6.49 3.97
CA THR A 16 4.45 7.14 3.89
C THR A 16 4.29 7.84 2.55
N LYS A 17 3.14 7.66 1.90
CA LYS A 17 2.83 8.27 0.61
C LYS A 17 1.39 8.77 0.59
N ASP A 18 1.24 10.08 0.39
CA ASP A 18 -0.05 10.68 0.09
C ASP A 18 -0.41 10.46 -1.37
N TYR A 19 -1.70 10.27 -1.63
CA TYR A 19 -2.25 10.15 -2.97
C TYR A 19 -3.66 10.71 -3.00
N THR A 20 -4.06 11.16 -4.17
CA THR A 20 -5.39 11.73 -4.44
C THR A 20 -6.05 10.97 -5.58
N TRP A 21 -7.31 11.31 -5.86
CA TRP A 21 -8.02 10.78 -7.02
C TRP A 21 -7.26 11.01 -8.35
N LYS A 22 -6.43 12.06 -8.43
CA LYS A 22 -5.62 12.35 -9.62
C LYS A 22 -4.56 11.28 -9.85
N ASP A 23 -3.93 10.78 -8.79
CA ASP A 23 -2.92 9.73 -8.86
C ASP A 23 -3.55 8.41 -9.28
N VAL A 24 -4.77 8.13 -8.79
CA VAL A 24 -5.57 6.98 -9.21
C VAL A 24 -5.90 7.05 -10.70
N VAL A 25 -6.40 8.18 -11.19
CA VAL A 25 -6.73 8.37 -12.61
C VAL A 25 -5.48 8.33 -13.48
N LEU A 26 -4.38 8.97 -13.05
CA LEU A 26 -3.10 8.95 -13.74
C LEU A 26 -2.58 7.52 -13.90
N TYR A 27 -2.64 6.72 -12.84
CA TYR A 27 -2.29 5.30 -12.91
C TYR A 27 -3.19 4.55 -13.88
N ALA A 28 -4.52 4.74 -13.79
CA ALA A 28 -5.47 4.05 -14.64
C ALA A 28 -5.19 4.29 -16.13
N LEU A 29 -4.97 5.55 -16.53
CA LEU A 29 -4.54 5.91 -17.88
C LEU A 29 -3.17 5.32 -18.22
N GLY A 30 -2.24 5.32 -17.27
CA GLY A 30 -0.92 4.70 -17.36
C GLY A 30 -0.94 3.21 -17.63
N VAL A 31 -2.01 2.50 -17.26
CA VAL A 31 -2.23 1.07 -17.57
C VAL A 31 -3.32 0.85 -18.62
N GLY A 32 -3.64 1.89 -19.40
CA GLY A 32 -4.44 1.83 -20.62
C GLY A 32 -5.95 1.92 -20.44
N ALA A 33 -6.46 2.31 -19.26
CA ALA A 33 -7.87 2.69 -19.11
C ALA A 33 -8.18 3.95 -19.94
N GLY A 34 -9.46 4.18 -20.22
CA GLY A 34 -9.91 5.31 -21.03
C GLY A 34 -11.43 5.41 -21.09
N PHE A 35 -11.96 6.01 -22.16
CA PHE A 35 -13.41 6.26 -22.30
C PHE A 35 -14.30 5.01 -22.24
N SER A 36 -13.78 3.82 -22.55
CA SER A 36 -14.52 2.57 -22.41
C SER A 36 -14.67 2.10 -20.95
N GLU A 37 -13.94 2.72 -20.02
CA GLU A 37 -13.91 2.38 -18.60
C GLU A 37 -13.85 3.67 -17.76
N LEU A 38 -14.81 4.57 -17.97
CA LEU A 38 -14.85 5.86 -17.28
C LEU A 38 -14.90 5.74 -15.76
N ASP A 39 -15.41 4.64 -15.21
CA ASP A 39 -15.36 4.33 -13.79
C ASP A 39 -13.94 4.34 -13.21
N TYR A 40 -12.88 4.23 -14.03
CA TYR A 40 -11.47 4.36 -13.60
C TYR A 40 -10.83 5.73 -13.91
N CYS A 41 -11.50 6.55 -14.72
CA CYS A 41 -10.91 7.77 -15.29
C CYS A 41 -11.69 9.05 -14.95
N TYR A 42 -12.90 8.92 -14.38
CA TYR A 42 -13.76 10.05 -14.04
C TYR A 42 -14.12 10.03 -12.54
N GLU A 43 -13.84 11.14 -11.87
CA GLU A 43 -13.80 11.25 -10.41
C GLU A 43 -15.14 11.09 -9.69
N LYS A 44 -16.26 11.17 -10.43
CA LYS A 44 -17.62 11.15 -9.84
C LYS A 44 -17.93 9.86 -9.06
N ASP A 45 -17.63 8.72 -9.66
CA ASP A 45 -17.91 7.38 -9.12
C ASP A 45 -16.65 6.50 -9.23
N LEU A 46 -15.50 7.11 -8.93
CA LEU A 46 -14.17 6.56 -9.23
C LEU A 46 -13.91 5.25 -8.48
N LYS A 47 -13.56 4.23 -9.25
CA LYS A 47 -13.07 2.95 -8.76
C LYS A 47 -11.56 2.88 -8.93
N VAL A 48 -10.90 2.15 -8.04
CA VAL A 48 -9.44 1.96 -8.09
C VAL A 48 -9.13 0.59 -8.69
N ILE A 49 -8.27 0.57 -9.70
CA ILE A 49 -7.74 -0.69 -10.25
C ILE A 49 -6.80 -1.29 -9.19
N PRO A 50 -6.99 -2.53 -8.72
CA PRO A 50 -6.24 -3.12 -7.60
C PRO A 50 -4.72 -3.08 -7.78
N SER A 51 -4.23 -3.24 -9.02
CA SER A 51 -2.80 -3.15 -9.32
C SER A 51 -2.19 -1.76 -9.07
N PHE A 52 -2.98 -0.72 -8.77
CA PHE A 52 -2.50 0.55 -8.23
C PHE A 52 -1.62 0.35 -6.99
N ALA A 53 -1.89 -0.69 -6.19
CA ALA A 53 -1.05 -1.11 -5.08
C ALA A 53 0.45 -1.18 -5.45
N LEU A 54 0.76 -1.69 -6.64
CA LEU A 54 2.13 -1.91 -7.11
C LEU A 54 2.86 -0.59 -7.42
N ALA A 55 2.14 0.43 -7.90
CA ALA A 55 2.72 1.76 -8.11
C ALA A 55 3.01 2.48 -6.78
N MET A 56 2.25 2.15 -5.73
CA MET A 56 2.37 2.78 -4.42
C MET A 56 3.53 2.27 -3.58
N ILE A 57 4.09 1.10 -3.91
CA ILE A 57 5.19 0.46 -3.16
C ILE A 57 6.52 0.43 -3.92
N PHE A 58 6.66 1.18 -5.01
CA PHE A 58 7.87 1.15 -5.82
C PHE A 58 9.11 1.68 -5.07
N ASP A 59 8.91 2.69 -4.22
CA ASP A 59 9.94 3.22 -3.32
C ASP A 59 10.39 2.19 -2.27
N PHE A 60 9.45 1.38 -1.74
CA PHE A 60 9.77 0.27 -0.85
C PHE A 60 10.75 -0.72 -1.50
N PHE A 61 10.57 -1.06 -2.78
CA PHE A 61 11.50 -1.94 -3.50
C PHE A 61 12.91 -1.35 -3.56
N SER A 62 13.03 -0.05 -3.76
CA SER A 62 14.33 0.65 -3.77
C SER A 62 15.01 0.58 -2.40
N HIS A 63 14.27 0.86 -1.32
CA HIS A 63 14.78 0.76 0.05
C HIS A 63 15.20 -0.66 0.41
N ALA A 64 14.38 -1.66 0.06
CA ALA A 64 14.68 -3.06 0.34
C ALA A 64 15.91 -3.55 -0.43
N THR A 65 16.09 -3.11 -1.68
CA THR A 65 17.28 -3.43 -2.48
C THR A 65 18.56 -2.81 -1.88
N LEU A 66 18.49 -1.58 -1.37
CA LEU A 66 19.61 -0.95 -0.69
C LEU A 66 19.93 -1.67 0.63
N ALA A 67 18.90 -1.96 1.43
CA ALA A 67 19.03 -2.68 2.69
C ALA A 67 19.61 -4.10 2.51
N SER A 68 19.38 -4.73 1.36
CA SER A 68 19.91 -6.07 1.08
C SER A 68 21.40 -6.11 0.72
N GLY A 69 22.01 -4.95 0.45
CA GLY A 69 23.39 -4.87 -0.06
C GLY A 69 23.54 -5.38 -1.50
N ALA A 70 22.44 -5.49 -2.25
CA ALA A 70 22.48 -6.01 -3.62
C ALA A 70 23.26 -5.09 -4.56
N THR A 71 23.90 -5.69 -5.55
CA THR A 71 24.54 -4.96 -6.64
C THR A 71 23.45 -4.38 -7.56
N LEU A 72 23.10 -3.11 -7.36
CA LEU A 72 21.94 -2.44 -7.99
C LEU A 72 21.83 -2.64 -9.51
N SER A 73 22.94 -2.59 -10.26
CA SER A 73 22.96 -2.79 -11.72
C SER A 73 22.57 -4.21 -12.17
N GLY A 74 22.58 -5.16 -11.24
CA GLY A 74 22.20 -6.56 -11.46
C GLY A 74 20.77 -6.88 -11.11
N VAL A 75 20.03 -5.96 -10.48
CA VAL A 75 18.71 -6.21 -9.90
C VAL A 75 17.62 -6.12 -10.96
N LEU A 76 16.80 -7.17 -11.05
CA LEU A 76 15.62 -7.23 -11.89
C LEU A 76 14.40 -7.62 -11.06
N HIS A 77 13.23 -7.12 -11.41
CA HIS A 77 11.98 -7.54 -10.80
C HIS A 77 11.56 -8.89 -11.41
N GLY A 78 11.62 -9.97 -10.62
CA GLY A 78 11.36 -11.34 -11.09
C GLY A 78 9.91 -11.79 -10.90
N GLU A 79 9.43 -11.80 -9.67
CA GLU A 79 8.05 -12.21 -9.34
C GLU A 79 7.38 -11.17 -8.45
N GLN A 80 6.06 -11.06 -8.57
CA GLN A 80 5.22 -10.19 -7.76
C GLN A 80 3.98 -10.95 -7.31
N GLU A 81 3.61 -10.79 -6.06
CA GLU A 81 2.34 -11.21 -5.50
C GLU A 81 1.75 -10.06 -4.66
N VAL A 82 0.45 -9.87 -4.78
CA VAL A 82 -0.32 -8.98 -3.92
C VAL A 82 -1.54 -9.73 -3.42
N ILE A 83 -1.75 -9.73 -2.12
CA ILE A 83 -2.98 -10.15 -1.46
C ILE A 83 -3.74 -8.87 -1.11
N PHE A 84 -4.97 -8.74 -1.61
CA PHE A 84 -5.84 -7.60 -1.35
C PHE A 84 -6.77 -7.93 -0.19
N HIS A 85 -6.62 -7.22 0.92
CA HIS A 85 -7.41 -7.37 2.14
C HIS A 85 -8.64 -6.45 2.14
N ALA A 86 -8.51 -5.27 1.53
CA ALA A 86 -9.60 -4.32 1.35
C ALA A 86 -9.42 -3.51 0.04
N PRO A 87 -10.50 -2.94 -0.53
CA PRO A 87 -10.40 -2.03 -1.65
C PRO A 87 -9.55 -0.81 -1.29
N ILE A 88 -8.70 -0.37 -2.20
CA ILE A 88 -7.90 0.85 -2.02
C ILE A 88 -8.84 2.05 -2.20
N PRO A 89 -8.92 2.99 -1.23
CA PRO A 89 -9.69 4.23 -1.39
C PRO A 89 -9.16 5.07 -2.57
N SER A 90 -9.93 6.05 -3.03
CA SER A 90 -9.52 6.93 -4.14
C SER A 90 -8.51 8.00 -3.73
N GLU A 91 -8.28 8.20 -2.44
CA GLU A 91 -7.38 9.19 -1.87
C GLU A 91 -7.01 8.83 -0.43
N GLY A 92 -5.97 9.48 0.08
CA GLY A 92 -5.55 9.42 1.47
C GLY A 92 -4.06 9.21 1.60
N THR A 93 -3.65 8.60 2.71
CA THR A 93 -2.24 8.36 3.00
C THR A 93 -2.02 6.87 3.18
N LEU A 94 -1.02 6.34 2.50
CA LEU A 94 -0.57 4.96 2.61
C LEU A 94 0.67 4.90 3.50
N THR A 95 0.72 3.91 4.39
CA THR A 95 1.91 3.58 5.18
C THR A 95 2.33 2.16 4.88
N THR A 96 3.54 1.98 4.36
CA THR A 96 4.11 0.68 4.01
C THR A 96 5.25 0.35 4.97
N THR A 97 5.16 -0.81 5.61
CA THR A 97 6.25 -1.41 6.40
C THR A 97 6.52 -2.80 5.88
N GLY A 98 7.77 -3.24 5.93
CA GLY A 98 8.13 -4.55 5.42
C GLY A 98 9.50 -5.00 5.85
N THR A 99 9.96 -6.08 5.25
CA THR A 99 11.24 -6.70 5.57
C THR A 99 11.77 -7.52 4.40
N ILE A 100 13.06 -7.87 4.47
CA ILE A 100 13.65 -8.92 3.66
C ILE A 100 13.34 -10.25 4.33
N VAL A 101 12.62 -11.11 3.63
CA VAL A 101 12.14 -12.39 4.15
C VAL A 101 13.18 -13.48 4.00
N ASP A 102 13.88 -13.51 2.85
CA ASP A 102 14.78 -14.62 2.52
C ASP A 102 15.78 -14.23 1.40
N TYR A 103 16.92 -14.91 1.38
CA TYR A 103 17.87 -14.91 0.28
C TYR A 103 18.09 -16.33 -0.23
N GLN A 104 17.95 -16.52 -1.55
CA GLN A 104 18.13 -17.84 -2.17
C GLN A 104 19.30 -17.81 -3.14
N ASP A 105 20.21 -18.77 -3.01
CA ASP A 105 21.42 -18.83 -3.82
C ASP A 105 21.21 -19.72 -5.05
N MET A 106 21.33 -19.15 -6.25
CA MET A 106 21.28 -19.93 -7.49
C MET A 106 22.69 -20.36 -7.96
N GLY A 107 23.73 -19.92 -7.27
CA GLY A 107 25.14 -20.17 -7.56
C GLY A 107 25.84 -18.98 -8.21
N LYS A 108 27.17 -19.00 -8.15
CA LYS A 108 28.07 -17.90 -8.55
C LYS A 108 27.76 -17.26 -9.92
N ASN A 109 27.33 -18.07 -10.89
CA ASN A 109 27.07 -17.62 -12.27
C ASN A 109 25.57 -17.42 -12.58
N LYS A 110 24.68 -17.69 -11.63
CA LYS A 110 23.23 -17.58 -11.81
C LYS A 110 22.60 -16.49 -10.96
N GLY A 111 23.33 -15.99 -9.95
CA GLY A 111 22.88 -14.91 -9.07
C GLY A 111 22.13 -15.41 -7.85
N ALA A 112 21.36 -14.52 -7.25
CA ALA A 112 20.57 -14.76 -6.06
C ALA A 112 19.13 -14.26 -6.23
N LEU A 113 18.21 -14.78 -5.43
CA LEU A 113 16.88 -14.21 -5.24
C LEU A 113 16.82 -13.50 -3.90
N ILE A 114 16.21 -12.34 -3.88
CA ILE A 114 15.92 -11.56 -2.68
C ILE A 114 14.40 -11.50 -2.56
N ILE A 115 13.86 -12.06 -1.51
CA ILE A 115 12.42 -12.09 -1.27
C ILE A 115 12.11 -11.01 -0.25
N ILE A 116 11.24 -10.08 -0.62
CA ILE A 116 10.81 -8.97 0.23
C ILE A 116 9.31 -9.04 0.42
N GLN A 117 8.84 -8.69 1.61
CA GLN A 117 7.42 -8.62 1.91
C GLN A 117 7.11 -7.31 2.62
N SER A 118 5.97 -6.71 2.28
CA SER A 118 5.45 -5.51 2.93
C SER A 118 3.95 -5.59 3.16
N ASN A 119 3.49 -4.89 4.18
CA ASN A 119 2.10 -4.58 4.45
C ASN A 119 1.88 -3.09 4.23
N THR A 120 0.76 -2.74 3.60
CA THR A 120 0.37 -1.35 3.41
C THR A 120 -0.97 -1.06 4.06
N THR A 121 -0.98 -0.11 4.98
CA THR A 121 -2.18 0.37 5.68
C THR A 121 -2.57 1.75 5.17
N HIS A 122 -3.86 2.04 5.21
CA HIS A 122 -4.41 3.36 4.95
C HIS A 122 -4.43 4.21 6.24
N SER A 123 -4.46 5.54 6.13
CA SER A 123 -4.56 6.47 7.27
C SER A 123 -5.77 6.26 8.16
N ASN A 124 -6.84 5.62 7.64
CA ASN A 124 -8.00 5.22 8.45
C ASN A 124 -7.79 3.94 9.27
N GLY A 125 -6.58 3.37 9.30
CA GLY A 125 -6.22 2.15 10.02
C GLY A 125 -6.45 0.84 9.25
N THR A 126 -7.04 0.88 8.06
CA THR A 126 -7.34 -0.34 7.29
C THR A 126 -6.08 -0.94 6.68
N LEU A 127 -5.82 -2.23 6.91
CA LEU A 127 -4.84 -2.98 6.12
C LEU A 127 -5.40 -3.20 4.72
N LEU A 128 -4.75 -2.62 3.69
CA LEU A 128 -5.24 -2.69 2.32
C LEU A 128 -4.70 -3.90 1.58
N PHE A 129 -3.39 -4.10 1.64
CA PHE A 129 -2.74 -5.20 0.91
C PHE A 129 -1.41 -5.63 1.52
N THR A 130 -1.08 -6.89 1.30
CA THR A 130 0.26 -7.46 1.54
C THR A 130 0.90 -7.72 0.18
N SER A 131 2.14 -7.27 0.00
CA SER A 131 2.91 -7.48 -1.22
C SER A 131 4.12 -8.35 -0.91
N THR A 132 4.35 -9.37 -1.75
CA THR A 132 5.59 -10.14 -1.77
C THR A 132 6.23 -10.00 -3.15
N ALA A 133 7.48 -9.55 -3.19
CA ALA A 133 8.24 -9.45 -4.43
C ALA A 133 9.51 -10.31 -4.35
N THR A 134 9.86 -10.90 -5.48
CA THR A 134 11.13 -11.60 -5.65
C THR A 134 11.99 -10.82 -6.63
N LEU A 135 13.09 -10.28 -6.13
CA LEU A 135 14.08 -9.56 -6.91
C LEU A 135 15.19 -10.53 -7.33
N PHE A 136 15.54 -10.53 -8.60
CA PHE A 136 16.64 -11.31 -9.14
C PHE A 136 17.91 -10.46 -9.10
N SER A 137 18.88 -10.82 -8.25
CA SER A 137 20.18 -10.16 -8.24
C SER A 137 21.22 -11.00 -8.99
N ARG A 138 21.50 -10.60 -10.24
CA ARG A 138 22.34 -11.36 -11.18
C ARG A 138 23.76 -11.63 -10.71
N PHE A 139 24.31 -10.73 -9.90
CA PHE A 139 25.74 -10.71 -9.57
C PHE A 139 26.07 -11.17 -8.16
N ASP A 140 25.05 -11.48 -7.36
CA ASP A 140 25.23 -11.69 -5.91
C ASP A 140 24.99 -13.15 -5.48
N GLY A 141 25.20 -14.12 -6.37
CA GLY A 141 25.13 -15.55 -6.08
C GLY A 141 26.47 -16.16 -5.62
N GLY A 142 26.44 -17.42 -5.18
CA GLY A 142 27.63 -18.18 -4.76
C GLY A 142 28.04 -17.95 -3.30
N PHE A 143 27.11 -17.57 -2.44
CA PHE A 143 27.31 -17.38 -1.01
C PHE A 143 27.01 -18.64 -0.17
N GLY A 144 26.57 -19.73 -0.79
CA GLY A 144 26.31 -21.02 -0.14
C GLY A 144 24.93 -21.14 0.50
N GLY A 145 23.96 -20.30 0.11
CA GLY A 145 22.58 -20.32 0.61
C GLY A 145 21.73 -21.46 0.04
N LYS A 146 20.50 -21.58 0.54
CA LYS A 146 19.52 -22.55 0.04
C LYS A 146 19.11 -22.17 -1.40
N PRO A 147 19.06 -23.11 -2.36
CA PRO A 147 18.55 -22.83 -3.69
C PRO A 147 17.03 -22.64 -3.68
N PRO A 148 16.48 -21.89 -4.65
CA PRO A 148 15.03 -21.75 -4.79
C PRO A 148 14.35 -23.10 -4.98
N GLU A 149 13.23 -23.29 -4.31
CA GLU A 149 12.36 -24.43 -4.57
C GLU A 149 11.72 -24.31 -5.95
N ARG A 150 11.94 -25.30 -6.81
CA ARG A 150 11.26 -25.38 -8.10
C ARG A 150 9.80 -25.77 -7.88
N LYS A 151 8.91 -24.78 -7.88
CA LYS A 151 7.47 -25.02 -7.95
C LYS A 151 7.10 -25.36 -9.40
N ALA A 152 6.27 -26.39 -9.60
CA ALA A 152 5.80 -26.78 -10.94
C ALA A 152 5.03 -25.63 -11.61
N ALA A 153 5.20 -25.49 -12.93
CA ALA A 153 4.45 -24.53 -13.72
C ALA A 153 2.96 -24.83 -13.60
N ARG A 154 2.16 -23.82 -13.21
CA ARG A 154 0.73 -23.98 -12.96
C ARG A 154 -0.12 -23.78 -14.23
N ILE A 155 0.42 -23.18 -15.29
CA ILE A 155 -0.34 -22.88 -16.51
C ILE A 155 -0.69 -24.17 -17.28
N PRO A 156 -1.96 -24.41 -17.63
CA PRO A 156 -2.38 -25.59 -18.38
C PRO A 156 -1.75 -25.65 -19.78
N ASN A 157 -1.45 -26.87 -20.25
CA ASN A 157 -0.94 -27.11 -21.61
C ASN A 157 -2.05 -27.19 -22.68
N HIS A 158 -3.17 -26.50 -22.46
CA HIS A 158 -4.28 -26.39 -23.41
C HIS A 158 -4.62 -24.91 -23.65
N ALA A 159 -5.42 -24.64 -24.69
CA ALA A 159 -5.82 -23.28 -25.04
C ALA A 159 -6.53 -22.57 -23.85
N PRO A 160 -6.34 -21.25 -23.68
CA PRO A 160 -7.07 -20.47 -22.69
C PRO A 160 -8.56 -20.44 -22.98
N ASN A 161 -9.37 -20.34 -21.94
CA ASN A 161 -10.82 -20.19 -22.07
C ASN A 161 -11.21 -18.78 -22.49
N ILE A 162 -10.40 -17.78 -22.10
CA ILE A 162 -10.64 -16.37 -22.41
C ILE A 162 -9.32 -15.74 -22.85
N VAL A 163 -9.40 -14.93 -23.91
CA VAL A 163 -8.29 -14.09 -24.39
C VAL A 163 -8.79 -12.64 -24.40
N LYS A 164 -7.99 -11.73 -23.86
CA LYS A 164 -8.25 -10.29 -23.88
C LYS A 164 -7.10 -9.57 -24.59
N ASP A 165 -7.42 -8.87 -25.67
CA ASP A 165 -6.47 -8.07 -26.41
C ASP A 165 -6.26 -6.70 -25.75
N ALA A 166 -5.04 -6.20 -25.84
CA ALA A 166 -4.73 -4.81 -25.56
C ALA A 166 -3.63 -4.30 -26.49
N LEU A 167 -3.65 -3.01 -26.79
CA LEU A 167 -2.60 -2.32 -27.53
C LEU A 167 -2.06 -1.16 -26.68
N PRO A 168 -0.99 -1.40 -25.90
CA PRO A 168 -0.28 -0.32 -25.23
C PRO A 168 0.21 0.72 -26.24
N SER A 169 0.13 2.00 -25.88
CA SER A 169 0.67 3.08 -26.71
C SER A 169 2.20 2.94 -26.89
N PRO A 170 2.79 3.38 -28.02
CA PRO A 170 4.23 3.59 -28.13
C PRO A 170 4.81 4.51 -27.05
N ASP A 171 4.00 5.43 -26.53
CA ASP A 171 4.39 6.40 -25.50
C ASP A 171 3.96 5.97 -24.08
N GLN A 172 3.39 4.77 -23.92
CA GLN A 172 2.82 4.30 -22.65
C GLN A 172 3.79 4.39 -21.45
N PRO A 173 5.10 4.07 -21.58
CA PRO A 173 6.02 4.20 -20.45
C PRO A 173 6.19 5.64 -19.96
N LEU A 174 6.05 6.64 -20.84
CA LEU A 174 6.18 8.06 -20.48
C LEU A 174 5.04 8.51 -19.56
N LEU A 175 3.87 7.90 -19.71
CA LEU A 175 2.73 8.13 -18.84
C LEU A 175 2.84 7.31 -17.56
N TYR A 176 3.06 5.99 -17.67
CA TYR A 176 3.08 5.08 -16.51
C TYR A 176 4.14 5.47 -15.47
N ARG A 177 5.33 5.91 -15.91
CA ARG A 177 6.41 6.32 -15.00
C ARG A 177 6.03 7.42 -14.03
N LEU A 178 5.03 8.25 -14.37
CA LEU A 178 4.53 9.32 -13.50
C LEU A 178 3.78 8.77 -12.27
N SER A 179 3.45 7.48 -12.25
CA SER A 179 2.86 6.79 -11.09
C SER A 179 3.89 6.37 -10.03
N GLY A 180 5.19 6.44 -10.33
CA GLY A 180 6.26 6.24 -9.35
C GLY A 180 7.59 5.70 -9.90
N ASP A 181 7.56 4.80 -10.90
CA ASP A 181 8.78 4.20 -11.45
C ASP A 181 9.40 5.09 -12.53
N ILE A 182 10.29 5.99 -12.09
CA ILE A 182 11.01 6.93 -12.93
C ILE A 182 12.33 6.38 -13.50
N PHE A 183 12.61 5.07 -13.37
CA PHE A 183 13.89 4.49 -13.79
C PHE A 183 14.18 4.73 -15.28
N GLN A 184 15.42 5.11 -15.59
CA GLN A 184 15.80 5.61 -16.92
C GLN A 184 15.62 4.58 -18.03
N LEU A 185 15.66 3.27 -17.72
CA LEU A 185 15.46 2.18 -18.67
C LEU A 185 14.18 2.32 -19.51
N HIS A 186 13.17 3.00 -18.99
CA HIS A 186 11.87 3.14 -19.61
C HIS A 186 11.68 4.44 -20.40
N ALA A 187 12.67 5.35 -20.40
CA ALA A 187 12.54 6.66 -21.03
C ALA A 187 13.79 7.14 -21.79
N ASP A 188 15.00 6.72 -21.39
CA ASP A 188 16.26 7.14 -22.00
C ASP A 188 16.81 6.07 -22.96
N PRO A 189 16.82 6.33 -24.29
CA PRO A 189 17.34 5.38 -25.26
C PRO A 189 18.83 5.06 -25.07
N GLY A 190 19.64 6.04 -24.70
CA GLY A 190 21.07 5.85 -24.47
C GLY A 190 21.32 4.97 -23.25
N PHE A 191 20.52 5.12 -22.20
CA PHE A 191 20.57 4.22 -21.04
C PHE A 191 20.13 2.80 -21.41
N ALA A 192 19.01 2.63 -22.11
CA ALA A 192 18.50 1.31 -22.49
C ALA A 192 19.51 0.50 -23.32
N VAL A 193 20.15 1.14 -24.30
CA VAL A 193 21.22 0.53 -25.12
C VAL A 193 22.42 0.12 -24.27
N ARG A 194 22.87 0.98 -23.36
CA ARG A 194 24.01 0.65 -22.47
C ARG A 194 23.77 -0.56 -21.58
N VAL A 195 22.52 -0.82 -21.18
CA VAL A 195 22.18 -1.97 -20.32
C VAL A 195 21.65 -3.17 -21.09
N GLY A 196 21.75 -3.15 -22.43
CA GLY A 196 21.57 -4.32 -23.29
C GLY A 196 20.21 -4.47 -23.97
N PHE A 197 19.40 -3.41 -24.06
CA PHE A 197 18.14 -3.40 -24.82
C PHE A 197 18.27 -2.55 -26.09
N ASP A 198 17.45 -2.81 -27.10
CA ASP A 198 17.53 -2.06 -28.37
C ASP A 198 17.04 -0.61 -28.23
N ARG A 199 16.10 -0.39 -27.31
CA ARG A 199 15.45 0.89 -26.99
C ARG A 199 14.73 0.79 -25.63
N PRO A 200 14.12 1.86 -25.10
CA PRO A 200 13.38 1.77 -23.85
C PRO A 200 12.27 0.71 -23.92
N ILE A 201 12.13 -0.07 -22.85
CA ILE A 201 11.13 -1.13 -22.71
C ILE A 201 9.95 -0.66 -21.85
N MET A 202 8.81 -1.31 -22.00
CA MET A 202 7.67 -1.18 -21.07
C MET A 202 8.09 -1.59 -19.67
N HIS A 203 7.55 -0.91 -18.65
CA HIS A 203 7.62 -1.38 -17.27
C HIS A 203 6.88 -2.71 -17.15
N GLY A 204 7.47 -3.71 -16.50
CA GLY A 204 6.80 -4.99 -16.23
C GLY A 204 5.50 -4.79 -15.44
N LEU A 205 5.51 -3.89 -14.45
CA LEU A 205 4.34 -3.55 -13.64
C LEU A 205 3.26 -2.80 -14.45
N CYS A 206 3.61 -2.07 -15.51
CA CYS A 206 2.63 -1.49 -16.44
C CYS A 206 1.90 -2.61 -17.20
N THR A 207 2.65 -3.55 -17.79
CA THR A 207 2.07 -4.73 -18.46
C THR A 207 1.22 -5.58 -17.50
N CYS A 208 1.63 -5.68 -16.24
CA CYS A 208 0.82 -6.31 -15.18
C CYS A 208 -0.50 -5.56 -14.95
N GLY A 209 -0.49 -4.23 -14.92
CA GLY A 209 -1.70 -3.40 -14.81
C GLY A 209 -2.69 -3.58 -15.97
N PHE A 210 -2.19 -3.66 -17.21
CA PHE A 210 -3.01 -4.04 -18.38
C PHE A 210 -3.67 -5.42 -18.17
N SER A 211 -2.90 -6.37 -17.65
CA SER A 211 -3.38 -7.73 -17.40
C SER A 211 -4.40 -7.76 -16.25
N CYS A 212 -4.22 -6.95 -15.21
CA CYS A 212 -5.16 -6.79 -14.10
C CYS A 212 -6.52 -6.27 -14.59
N ARG A 213 -6.52 -5.25 -15.45
CA ARG A 213 -7.75 -4.76 -16.11
C ARG A 213 -8.42 -5.84 -16.94
N ALA A 214 -7.65 -6.58 -17.75
CA ALA A 214 -8.17 -7.69 -18.55
C ALA A 214 -8.82 -8.78 -17.68
N LEU A 215 -8.20 -9.14 -16.55
CA LEU A 215 -8.72 -10.10 -15.57
C LEU A 215 -10.03 -9.60 -14.95
N ILE A 216 -10.11 -8.34 -14.54
CA ILE A 216 -11.33 -7.73 -13.99
C ILE A 216 -12.44 -7.75 -15.03
N ALA A 217 -12.18 -7.28 -16.25
CA ALA A 217 -13.15 -7.25 -17.34
C ALA A 217 -13.62 -8.65 -17.77
N ALA A 218 -12.81 -9.69 -17.55
CA ALA A 218 -13.16 -11.07 -17.88
C ALA A 218 -13.91 -11.81 -16.76
N LEU A 219 -13.55 -11.56 -15.50
CA LEU A 219 -13.94 -12.42 -14.38
C LEU A 219 -14.87 -11.75 -13.36
N ILE A 220 -14.75 -10.42 -13.20
CA ILE A 220 -15.48 -9.60 -12.22
C ILE A 220 -15.83 -8.23 -12.85
N PRO A 221 -16.56 -8.20 -13.97
CA PRO A 221 -16.73 -6.99 -14.77
C PRO A 221 -17.33 -5.85 -13.95
N GLY A 222 -16.63 -4.71 -13.94
CA GLY A 222 -17.02 -3.49 -13.21
C GLY A 222 -16.88 -3.56 -11.69
N GLN A 223 -16.31 -4.65 -11.15
CA GLN A 223 -16.22 -4.94 -9.71
C GLN A 223 -14.76 -5.20 -9.29
N PRO A 224 -13.87 -4.19 -9.42
CA PRO A 224 -12.44 -4.33 -9.07
C PRO A 224 -12.20 -4.67 -7.59
N ASP A 225 -13.12 -4.28 -6.71
CA ASP A 225 -13.16 -4.55 -5.28
C ASP A 225 -13.30 -6.04 -4.93
N GLN A 226 -13.62 -6.89 -5.91
CA GLN A 226 -13.64 -8.35 -5.77
C GLN A 226 -12.29 -9.02 -6.02
N ALA A 227 -11.24 -8.31 -6.42
CA ALA A 227 -9.91 -8.90 -6.51
C ALA A 227 -9.38 -9.26 -5.11
N ARG A 228 -8.83 -10.47 -4.96
CA ARG A 228 -8.28 -10.98 -3.68
C ARG A 228 -6.79 -11.28 -3.77
N ARG A 229 -6.33 -11.72 -4.94
CA ARG A 229 -4.92 -11.99 -5.19
C ARG A 229 -4.54 -11.70 -6.62
N LEU A 230 -3.38 -11.10 -6.82
CA LEU A 230 -2.74 -10.97 -8.11
C LEU A 230 -1.28 -11.41 -7.97
N ARG A 231 -0.92 -12.51 -8.62
CA ARG A 231 0.45 -13.03 -8.66
C ARG A 231 0.92 -13.18 -10.10
N CYS A 232 2.19 -12.93 -10.35
CA CYS A 232 2.82 -13.22 -11.64
C CYS A 232 4.35 -13.33 -11.57
N ARG A 233 4.93 -13.86 -12.65
CA ARG A 233 6.37 -13.85 -12.93
C ARG A 233 6.67 -13.11 -14.23
N PHE A 234 7.58 -12.15 -14.19
CA PHE A 234 8.08 -11.46 -15.38
C PHE A 234 9.08 -12.37 -16.11
N SER A 235 8.83 -12.64 -17.39
CA SER A 235 9.56 -13.66 -18.16
C SER A 235 10.38 -13.08 -19.30
N ALA A 236 9.90 -12.02 -19.95
CA ALA A 236 10.59 -11.35 -21.04
C ALA A 236 10.24 -9.85 -21.07
N PRO A 237 11.11 -8.99 -21.63
CA PRO A 237 10.79 -7.57 -21.83
C PRO A 237 9.72 -7.41 -22.91
N LEU A 238 8.94 -6.34 -22.82
CA LEU A 238 8.02 -5.90 -23.86
C LEU A 238 8.44 -4.52 -24.34
N TYR A 239 8.52 -4.32 -25.65
CA TYR A 239 8.75 -2.99 -26.18
C TYR A 239 7.43 -2.19 -26.28
N PRO A 240 7.46 -0.85 -26.10
CA PRO A 240 6.27 -0.01 -26.25
C PRO A 240 5.67 -0.09 -27.64
N GLY A 241 4.33 0.03 -27.73
CA GLY A 241 3.56 -0.04 -28.98
C GLY A 241 3.25 -1.45 -29.48
N ILE A 242 3.70 -2.48 -28.77
CA ILE A 242 3.53 -3.87 -29.18
C ILE A 242 2.19 -4.41 -28.64
N PRO A 243 1.31 -4.99 -29.49
CA PRO A 243 0.07 -5.59 -29.04
C PRO A 243 0.32 -6.80 -28.14
N ILE A 244 -0.51 -6.91 -27.10
CA ILE A 244 -0.45 -7.99 -26.11
C ILE A 244 -1.79 -8.70 -26.00
N GLN A 245 -1.74 -9.96 -25.57
CA GLN A 245 -2.91 -10.74 -25.20
C GLN A 245 -2.75 -11.28 -23.79
N THR A 246 -3.75 -11.06 -22.94
CA THR A 246 -3.88 -11.74 -21.65
C THR A 246 -4.70 -13.00 -21.85
N HIS A 247 -4.05 -14.16 -21.67
CA HIS A 247 -4.65 -15.47 -21.74
C HIS A 247 -5.09 -15.89 -20.34
N ILE A 248 -6.32 -16.37 -20.21
CA ILE A 248 -6.95 -16.67 -18.92
C ILE A 248 -7.58 -18.06 -18.96
N TRP A 249 -7.28 -18.85 -17.93
CA TRP A 249 -7.87 -20.16 -17.66
C TRP A 249 -8.59 -20.07 -16.32
N GLN A 250 -9.91 -20.30 -16.32
CA GLN A 250 -10.66 -20.42 -15.06
C GLN A 250 -10.36 -21.81 -14.48
N ALA A 251 -9.54 -21.87 -13.44
CA ALA A 251 -9.10 -23.14 -12.86
C ALA A 251 -10.18 -23.74 -11.97
N GLU A 252 -10.82 -22.91 -11.14
CA GLU A 252 -11.92 -23.27 -10.24
C GLU A 252 -12.75 -22.01 -9.91
N PRO A 253 -13.96 -22.12 -9.32
CA PRO A 253 -14.74 -20.95 -8.92
C PRO A 253 -13.92 -19.97 -8.07
N GLY A 254 -13.87 -18.71 -8.49
CA GLY A 254 -13.13 -17.66 -7.79
C GLY A 254 -11.60 -17.69 -7.99
N LYS A 255 -11.07 -18.56 -8.85
CA LYS A 255 -9.62 -18.57 -9.19
C LYS A 255 -9.37 -18.73 -10.68
N ALA A 256 -8.39 -17.98 -11.16
CA ALA A 256 -7.92 -18.06 -12.54
C ALA A 256 -6.40 -18.14 -12.60
N LEU A 257 -5.93 -18.85 -13.60
CA LEU A 257 -4.55 -18.82 -14.04
C LEU A 257 -4.45 -17.94 -15.27
N TRP A 258 -3.33 -17.23 -15.43
CA TRP A 258 -3.17 -16.30 -16.54
C TRP A 258 -1.72 -16.12 -16.98
N ARG A 259 -1.56 -15.62 -18.19
CA ARG A 259 -0.27 -15.15 -18.73
C ARG A 259 -0.51 -14.04 -19.74
N THR A 260 0.53 -13.27 -20.03
CA THR A 260 0.48 -12.23 -21.06
C THR A 260 1.52 -12.51 -22.13
N VAL A 261 1.09 -12.50 -23.39
CA VAL A 261 1.93 -12.80 -24.55
C VAL A 261 2.08 -11.60 -25.47
N ASN A 262 3.21 -11.51 -26.15
CA ASN A 262 3.43 -10.62 -27.27
C ASN A 262 2.73 -11.20 -28.51
N VAL A 263 1.77 -10.47 -29.08
CA VAL A 263 0.96 -10.97 -30.20
C VAL A 263 1.79 -11.14 -31.49
N GLN A 264 2.87 -10.39 -31.64
CA GLN A 264 3.70 -10.44 -32.85
C GLN A 264 4.64 -11.64 -32.87
N THR A 265 5.16 -12.05 -31.71
CA THR A 265 6.19 -13.10 -31.60
C THR A 265 5.71 -14.38 -30.91
N ASN A 266 4.56 -14.31 -30.22
CA ASN A 266 4.07 -15.31 -29.27
C ASN A 266 4.97 -15.52 -28.03
N ASP A 267 5.94 -14.63 -27.79
CA ASP A 267 6.76 -14.70 -26.58
C ASP A 267 5.91 -14.47 -25.33
N ILE A 268 6.19 -15.26 -24.30
CA ILE A 268 5.56 -15.10 -22.99
C ILE A 268 6.26 -13.96 -22.25
N ILE A 269 5.53 -12.87 -22.01
CA ILE A 269 6.02 -11.66 -21.34
C ILE A 269 5.83 -11.77 -19.83
N ILE A 270 4.64 -12.17 -19.41
CA ILE A 270 4.30 -12.47 -18.02
C ILE A 270 3.76 -13.89 -17.97
N ASP A 271 4.25 -14.69 -17.04
CA ASP A 271 3.87 -16.09 -16.88
C ASP A 271 3.49 -16.43 -15.43
N HIS A 272 3.03 -17.66 -15.21
CA HIS A 272 2.68 -18.20 -13.90
C HIS A 272 1.71 -17.30 -13.13
N GLY A 273 0.81 -16.64 -13.85
CA GLY A 273 -0.16 -15.75 -13.27
C GLY A 273 -1.22 -16.50 -12.48
N GLU A 274 -1.53 -16.00 -11.29
CA GLU A 274 -2.67 -16.44 -10.50
C GLU A 274 -3.52 -15.20 -10.17
N PHE A 275 -4.83 -15.37 -10.23
CA PHE A 275 -5.79 -14.33 -9.88
C PHE A 275 -6.94 -14.94 -9.09
N ASP A 276 -7.04 -14.57 -7.82
CA ASP A 276 -8.16 -14.99 -6.97
C ASP A 276 -9.14 -13.83 -6.85
N TYR A 277 -10.43 -14.13 -6.95
CA TYR A 277 -11.50 -13.16 -6.99
C TYR A 277 -12.78 -13.68 -6.34
N GLY A 278 -13.64 -12.76 -5.92
CA GLY A 278 -14.94 -13.05 -5.34
C GLY A 278 -15.27 -12.13 -4.17
N PRO A 279 -16.35 -12.39 -3.42
CA PRO A 279 -16.63 -11.64 -2.20
C PRO A 279 -15.46 -11.75 -1.23
N ALA A 280 -15.33 -10.77 -0.32
CA ALA A 280 -14.38 -10.90 0.77
C ALA A 280 -14.71 -12.22 1.51
N PRO A 281 -13.73 -13.06 1.85
CA PRO A 281 -13.98 -14.21 2.69
C PRO A 281 -14.82 -13.74 3.89
N GLN A 282 -15.94 -14.43 4.16
CA GLN A 282 -16.61 -14.29 5.46
C GLN A 282 -15.71 -14.98 6.49
N ASP A 283 -14.56 -14.38 6.77
CA ASP A 283 -13.64 -14.89 7.77
C ASP A 283 -14.24 -14.54 9.13
N PRO A 284 -14.62 -15.51 9.98
CA PRO A 284 -15.10 -15.23 11.33
C PRO A 284 -14.02 -14.54 12.20
N SER A 285 -12.74 -14.60 11.81
CA SER A 285 -11.65 -13.87 12.47
C SER A 285 -11.54 -12.40 12.04
N PHE A 286 -12.24 -12.00 10.97
CA PHE A 286 -12.41 -10.61 10.53
C PHE A 286 -13.88 -10.17 10.51
N GLN A 287 -14.80 -10.97 11.08
CA GLN A 287 -16.09 -10.47 11.51
C GLN A 287 -15.85 -9.52 12.68
N THR A 288 -16.10 -8.23 12.48
CA THR A 288 -16.50 -7.37 13.60
C THR A 288 -17.67 -8.08 14.29
N SER A 289 -17.43 -8.63 15.47
CA SER A 289 -18.43 -9.35 16.24
C SER A 289 -19.59 -8.41 16.54
N SER A 290 -20.68 -8.55 15.79
CA SER A 290 -22.00 -8.09 16.22
C SER A 290 -22.62 -9.20 17.07
N ASP A 291 -22.05 -9.43 18.26
CA ASP A 291 -22.70 -10.20 19.31
C ASP A 291 -23.45 -9.21 20.22
N PRO A 292 -24.79 -9.23 20.28
CA PRO A 292 -25.57 -8.32 21.13
C PRO A 292 -25.43 -8.63 22.64
N SER A 293 -24.62 -9.61 23.03
CA SER A 293 -24.55 -10.09 24.42
C SER A 293 -23.16 -10.04 25.07
N ARG A 294 -22.15 -9.44 24.41
CA ARG A 294 -20.82 -9.27 24.99
C ARG A 294 -20.56 -7.81 25.39
N THR A 295 -20.58 -7.55 26.69
CA THR A 295 -20.22 -6.27 27.30
C THR A 295 -18.70 -6.10 27.32
N ASP A 296 -18.14 -5.52 26.26
CA ASP A 296 -16.82 -4.86 26.32
C ASP A 296 -17.08 -3.34 26.28
N ASP A 297 -17.04 -2.73 27.47
CA ASP A 297 -17.28 -1.31 27.70
C ASP A 297 -16.02 -0.48 27.36
N VAL A 298 -16.28 0.76 26.96
CA VAL A 298 -15.37 1.88 26.66
C VAL A 298 -14.73 1.94 25.25
N SER A 299 -15.40 2.66 24.32
CA SER A 299 -14.76 3.67 23.42
C SER A 299 -15.70 4.34 22.37
N GLY A 300 -17.03 4.34 22.56
CA GLY A 300 -17.96 4.99 21.63
C GLY A 300 -18.39 6.43 21.98
N SER A 301 -17.98 6.98 23.12
CA SER A 301 -18.51 8.26 23.64
C SER A 301 -17.42 9.20 24.15
N VAL A 302 -17.71 10.51 24.12
CA VAL A 302 -16.79 11.57 24.59
C VAL A 302 -16.38 11.32 26.04
N LYS A 303 -17.33 10.94 26.91
CA LYS A 303 -17.05 10.61 28.31
C LYS A 303 -16.16 9.37 28.44
N GLY A 304 -16.36 8.37 27.59
CA GLY A 304 -15.50 7.18 27.51
C GLY A 304 -14.05 7.53 27.16
N VAL A 305 -13.84 8.48 26.24
CA VAL A 305 -12.49 8.97 25.91
C VAL A 305 -11.81 9.59 27.13
N PHE A 306 -12.49 10.49 27.86
CA PHE A 306 -11.90 11.11 29.05
C PHE A 306 -11.64 10.13 30.20
N ASN A 307 -12.45 9.08 30.33
CA ASN A 307 -12.19 8.01 31.31
C ASN A 307 -10.93 7.21 30.98
N ALA A 308 -10.59 7.04 29.70
CA ALA A 308 -9.42 6.28 29.25
C ALA A 308 -8.15 7.13 29.05
N LEU A 309 -8.29 8.46 29.05
CA LEU A 309 -7.23 9.38 28.62
C LEU A 309 -6.02 9.39 29.56
N SER A 310 -6.22 9.18 30.87
CA SER A 310 -5.12 9.00 31.83
C SER A 310 -4.30 7.74 31.54
N ASP A 311 -4.94 6.64 31.17
CA ASP A 311 -4.27 5.36 30.86
C ASP A 311 -3.54 5.39 29.51
N ALA A 312 -4.02 6.24 28.59
CA ALA A 312 -3.38 6.48 27.30
C ALA A 312 -2.12 7.34 27.41
N PHE A 313 -1.87 8.03 28.53
CA PHE A 313 -0.73 8.92 28.68
C PHE A 313 0.62 8.18 28.60
N ILE A 314 1.62 8.83 28.00
CA ILE A 314 2.99 8.33 27.81
C ILE A 314 3.92 9.20 28.67
N PRO A 315 4.22 8.79 29.92
CA PRO A 315 5.03 9.60 30.85
C PRO A 315 6.39 10.03 30.29
N SER A 316 7.03 9.17 29.49
CA SER A 316 8.33 9.46 28.88
C SER A 316 8.30 10.55 27.81
N ALA A 317 7.15 10.78 27.16
CA ALA A 317 6.99 11.77 26.10
C ALA A 317 6.72 13.19 26.64
N ALA A 318 6.29 13.30 27.91
CA ALA A 318 5.94 14.54 28.57
C ALA A 318 6.85 14.85 29.78
N HIS A 319 8.10 14.38 29.75
CA HIS A 319 9.01 14.53 30.88
C HIS A 319 9.27 16.01 31.22
N GLY A 320 9.05 16.38 32.48
CA GLY A 320 9.26 17.75 32.97
C GLY A 320 8.20 18.76 32.53
N ILE A 321 7.13 18.32 31.87
CA ILE A 321 6.03 19.20 31.45
C ILE A 321 5.08 19.45 32.63
N GLN A 322 4.67 20.71 32.78
CA GLN A 322 3.56 21.12 33.64
C GLN A 322 2.57 21.92 32.80
N ALA A 323 1.40 21.33 32.53
CA ALA A 323 0.39 21.95 31.67
C ALA A 323 -1.02 21.51 32.06
N VAL A 324 -2.00 22.39 31.83
CA VAL A 324 -3.42 22.08 31.98
C VAL A 324 -4.13 22.28 30.65
N PHE A 325 -4.68 21.22 30.08
CA PHE A 325 -5.46 21.25 28.85
C PHE A 325 -6.95 21.21 29.19
N GLN A 326 -7.65 22.30 28.93
CA GLN A 326 -9.10 22.38 29.06
C GLN A 326 -9.76 21.95 27.75
N TYR A 327 -10.73 21.06 27.83
CA TYR A 327 -11.59 20.64 26.72
C TYR A 327 -13.02 21.10 26.99
N ILE A 328 -13.55 21.92 26.08
CA ILE A 328 -14.95 22.36 26.04
C ILE A 328 -15.59 21.64 24.87
N ILE A 329 -16.30 20.55 25.15
CA ILE A 329 -17.04 19.80 24.15
C ILE A 329 -18.45 20.39 24.07
N THR A 330 -18.69 21.21 23.05
CA THR A 330 -19.76 22.22 23.03
C THR A 330 -21.17 21.68 23.25
N ASP A 331 -21.42 20.43 22.89
CA ASP A 331 -22.70 19.73 22.99
C ASP A 331 -22.70 18.55 23.96
N VAL A 332 -21.62 18.33 24.73
CA VAL A 332 -21.53 17.17 25.65
C VAL A 332 -21.12 17.56 27.07
N GLY A 333 -20.07 18.35 27.25
CA GLY A 333 -19.53 18.62 28.59
C GLY A 333 -18.16 19.25 28.57
N VAL A 334 -17.60 19.42 29.77
CA VAL A 334 -16.33 20.13 29.97
C VAL A 334 -15.42 19.29 30.85
N TRP A 335 -14.17 19.11 30.43
CA TRP A 335 -13.14 18.37 31.17
C TRP A 335 -11.81 19.11 31.12
N HIS A 336 -10.92 18.85 32.06
CA HIS A 336 -9.54 19.27 31.96
C HIS A 336 -8.58 18.12 32.29
N CYS A 337 -7.42 18.15 31.64
CA CYS A 337 -6.32 17.22 31.85
C CYS A 337 -5.15 18.00 32.42
N THR A 338 -4.71 17.63 33.62
CA THR A 338 -3.55 18.21 34.27
C THR A 338 -2.37 17.27 34.10
N ILE A 339 -1.33 17.75 33.39
CA ILE A 339 -0.04 17.08 33.26
C ILE A 339 0.89 17.68 34.30
N GLN A 340 1.29 16.87 35.28
CA GLN A 340 2.25 17.24 36.32
C GLN A 340 2.94 15.98 36.85
N ASP A 341 4.22 16.09 37.23
CA ASP A 341 4.98 15.01 37.87
C ASP A 341 4.98 13.68 37.08
N ASN A 342 5.04 13.80 35.74
CA ASN A 342 4.97 12.69 34.78
C ASN A 342 3.66 11.87 34.85
N ALA A 343 2.56 12.49 35.29
CA ALA A 343 1.21 11.91 35.30
C ALA A 343 0.21 12.80 34.55
N CYS A 344 -0.85 12.19 34.03
CA CYS A 344 -2.02 12.87 33.48
C CYS A 344 -3.24 12.60 34.37
N ILE A 345 -3.79 13.65 34.97
CA ILE A 345 -5.01 13.57 35.79
C ILE A 345 -6.15 14.22 35.02
N VAL A 346 -7.21 13.46 34.76
CA VAL A 346 -8.42 13.99 34.13
C VAL A 346 -9.48 14.32 35.18
N SER A 347 -10.15 15.45 35.02
CA SER A 347 -11.24 15.89 35.90
C SER A 347 -12.35 16.53 35.10
N GLU A 348 -13.60 16.26 35.49
CA GLU A 348 -14.79 16.90 34.90
C GLU A 348 -14.93 18.33 35.46
N GLY A 349 -15.27 19.28 34.60
CA GLY A 349 -15.42 20.70 34.93
C GLY A 349 -14.30 21.61 34.39
N ARG A 350 -14.43 22.90 34.72
CA ARG A 350 -13.48 23.94 34.33
C ARG A 350 -12.32 24.03 35.31
N HIS A 351 -11.12 24.27 34.79
CA HIS A 351 -9.96 24.65 35.58
C HIS A 351 -9.80 26.18 35.54
N ASP A 352 -9.44 26.80 36.67
CA ASP A 352 -9.35 28.27 36.76
C ASP A 352 -8.20 28.86 35.91
N ARG A 353 -7.18 28.05 35.64
CA ARG A 353 -5.95 28.47 34.96
C ARG A 353 -5.48 27.44 33.92
N PRO A 354 -6.16 27.31 32.77
CA PRO A 354 -5.73 26.38 31.73
C PRO A 354 -4.53 26.95 30.95
N THR A 355 -3.59 26.09 30.57
CA THR A 355 -2.50 26.40 29.64
C THR A 355 -3.02 26.53 28.21
N CYS A 356 -3.91 25.61 27.81
CA CYS A 356 -4.61 25.66 26.54
C CYS A 356 -6.08 25.29 26.72
N VAL A 357 -6.94 25.86 25.88
CA VAL A 357 -8.38 25.56 25.83
C VAL A 357 -8.73 25.10 24.42
N PHE A 358 -9.21 23.87 24.29
CA PHE A 358 -9.77 23.30 23.07
C PHE A 358 -11.30 23.41 23.12
N THR A 359 -11.90 23.99 22.08
CA THR A 359 -13.36 24.02 21.91
C THR A 359 -13.73 23.33 20.61
N ILE A 360 -14.55 22.29 20.68
CA ILE A 360 -14.90 21.43 19.54
C ILE A 360 -16.24 20.74 19.80
N LYS A 361 -16.96 20.34 18.74
CA LYS A 361 -18.18 19.54 18.87
C LYS A 361 -17.87 18.09 19.22
N GLY A 362 -18.73 17.39 19.95
CA GLY A 362 -18.51 16.02 20.41
C GLY A 362 -18.26 15.01 19.28
N SER A 363 -18.98 15.14 18.16
CA SER A 363 -18.73 14.30 16.97
C SER A 363 -17.31 14.46 16.43
N ASP A 364 -16.85 15.71 16.32
CA ASP A 364 -15.58 16.06 15.72
C ASP A 364 -14.44 15.77 16.69
N PHE A 365 -14.68 15.91 17.99
CA PHE A 365 -13.77 15.45 19.05
C PHE A 365 -13.53 13.95 18.97
N LEU A 366 -14.58 13.14 18.80
CA LEU A 366 -14.41 11.69 18.66
C LEU A 366 -13.61 11.35 17.39
N LEU A 367 -13.83 12.07 16.29
CA LEU A 367 -13.04 11.89 15.08
C LEU A 367 -11.57 12.30 15.31
N LEU A 368 -11.32 13.40 16.02
CA LEU A 368 -9.97 13.85 16.36
C LEU A 368 -9.25 12.82 17.24
N MET A 369 -9.91 12.33 18.28
CA MET A 369 -9.33 11.38 19.23
C MET A 369 -9.13 9.98 18.62
N THR A 370 -9.86 9.63 17.58
CA THR A 370 -9.68 8.39 16.80
C THR A 370 -8.76 8.58 15.58
N GLY A 371 -8.14 9.75 15.41
CA GLY A 371 -7.25 10.05 14.29
C GLY A 371 -7.94 10.18 12.93
N LYS A 372 -9.28 10.18 12.90
CA LYS A 372 -10.11 10.35 11.69
C LYS A 372 -10.29 11.81 11.27
N LEU A 373 -9.96 12.76 12.14
CA LEU A 373 -9.92 14.20 11.85
C LEU A 373 -8.58 14.77 12.30
N SER A 374 -7.86 15.43 11.41
CA SER A 374 -6.62 16.12 11.75
C SER A 374 -6.90 17.37 12.59
N ALA A 375 -6.17 17.55 13.70
CA ALA A 375 -6.31 18.72 14.56
C ALA A 375 -5.94 20.02 13.83
N ILE A 376 -4.94 19.98 12.94
CA ILE A 376 -4.53 21.13 12.13
C ILE A 376 -5.63 21.50 11.13
N GLU A 377 -6.21 20.52 10.44
CA GLU A 377 -7.28 20.75 9.48
C GLU A 377 -8.54 21.29 10.18
N ALA A 378 -8.91 20.71 11.31
CA ALA A 378 -10.04 21.16 12.12
C ALA A 378 -9.83 22.61 12.61
N PHE A 379 -8.60 22.96 12.99
CA PHE A 379 -8.26 24.33 13.40
C PHE A 379 -8.35 25.33 12.24
N ILE A 380 -7.80 24.99 11.07
CA ILE A 380 -7.88 25.82 9.87
C ILE A 380 -9.32 25.98 9.40
N ALA A 381 -10.14 24.92 9.48
CA ALA A 381 -11.56 24.93 9.12
C ALA A 381 -12.43 25.66 10.16
N GLY A 382 -11.89 26.00 11.33
CA GLY A 382 -12.60 26.65 12.43
C GLY A 382 -13.56 25.72 13.20
N THR A 383 -13.53 24.41 12.95
CA THR A 383 -14.32 23.41 13.69
C THR A 383 -13.66 23.03 15.01
N LEU A 384 -12.34 23.14 15.10
CA LEU A 384 -11.57 23.14 16.35
C LEU A 384 -11.10 24.57 16.64
N LYS A 385 -11.41 25.10 17.82
CA LYS A 385 -10.81 26.34 18.31
C LYS A 385 -9.80 26.02 19.41
N VAL A 386 -8.60 26.58 19.30
CA VAL A 386 -7.55 26.47 20.34
C VAL A 386 -7.18 27.86 20.83
N GLU A 387 -7.21 28.06 22.14
CA GLU A 387 -6.78 29.29 22.81
C GLU A 387 -5.66 28.96 23.82
N GLY A 388 -4.72 29.89 24.04
CA GLY A 388 -3.58 29.70 24.94
C GLY A 388 -2.29 29.35 24.21
N ASP A 389 -1.48 28.47 24.80
CA ASP A 389 -0.17 28.10 24.25
C ASP A 389 -0.30 27.08 23.10
N LEU A 390 -0.30 27.58 21.87
CA LEU A 390 -0.44 26.76 20.66
C LEU A 390 0.72 25.78 20.46
N ALA A 391 1.94 26.13 20.88
CA ALA A 391 3.08 25.23 20.78
C ALA A 391 2.92 24.04 21.74
N MET A 392 2.44 24.31 22.96
CA MET A 392 2.10 23.27 23.94
C MET A 392 0.94 22.40 23.46
N ALA A 393 -0.08 22.99 22.83
CA ALA A 393 -1.19 22.25 22.23
C ALA A 393 -0.71 21.28 21.16
N GLN A 394 0.18 21.71 20.25
CA GLN A 394 0.74 20.85 19.20
C GLN A 394 1.61 19.72 19.77
N GLN A 395 2.45 19.99 20.77
CA GLN A 395 3.29 18.97 21.38
C GLN A 395 2.48 17.89 22.10
N SER A 396 1.33 18.27 22.67
CA SER A 396 0.47 17.35 23.44
C SER A 396 -0.01 16.13 22.66
N GLU A 397 -0.06 16.22 21.32
CA GLU A 397 -0.41 15.11 20.43
C GLU A 397 0.52 13.89 20.57
N ASN A 398 1.75 14.10 21.02
CA ASN A 398 2.76 13.05 21.16
C ASN A 398 2.77 12.41 22.56
N TRP A 399 1.94 12.90 23.49
CA TRP A 399 1.95 12.46 24.89
C TRP A 399 0.92 11.39 25.22
N PHE A 400 0.09 11.00 24.25
CA PHE A 400 -0.94 9.99 24.42
C PHE A 400 -0.81 8.91 23.35
N LYS A 401 -1.04 7.65 23.74
CA LYS A 401 -1.15 6.51 22.83
C LYS A 401 -2.39 6.72 21.97
N ARG A 402 -2.22 6.68 20.64
CA ARG A 402 -3.34 6.68 19.70
C ARG A 402 -3.89 5.25 19.66
N GLY A 403 -5.18 5.11 19.98
CA GLY A 403 -5.91 3.83 20.07
C GLY A 403 -6.24 3.24 18.71
#